data_AF-A0A2D9WHK2-F1
#
_entry.id   AF-A0A2D9WHK2-F1
#
_cell.length_a   1.000
_cell.length_b   1.000
_cell.length_c   1.000
_cell.angle_alpha   90.00
_cell.angle_beta   90.00
_cell.angle_gamma   90.00
#
_symmetry.space_group_name_H-M   'P 1'
#
loop_
_entity.id
_entity.type
_entity.pdbx_description
1 polymer ?
#
loop_
_entity_poly.entity_id
_entity_poly.type
_entity_poly.pdbx_seq_one_letter_code
_entity_poly.pdbx_strand_id
1 'polypeptide(L)'
;MRGISALAQIGVFTFLLILLSEVMSHPMWGESGTPPTTVEFAVSIFGEWSVATIVLGALLAMAMIGASYLVRDERLANLIWDLEGDDQ
;
A
#
# COMPACT_ATOMS: atom_id res chain seq x y z
N MET A 1 -21.24 -29.77 2.09
CA MET A 1 -20.05 -28.95 1.74
C MET A 1 -20.39 -27.79 0.79
N ARG A 2 -21.03 -28.02 -0.37
CA ARG A 2 -21.36 -26.95 -1.33
C ARG A 2 -22.24 -25.81 -0.78
N GLY A 3 -23.26 -26.13 0.03
CA GLY A 3 -24.14 -25.12 0.64
C GLY A 3 -23.43 -24.20 1.65
N ILE A 4 -22.50 -24.74 2.44
CA ILE A 4 -21.68 -23.97 3.39
C ILE A 4 -20.71 -23.05 2.64
N SER A 5 -20.12 -23.55 1.55
CA SER A 5 -19.25 -22.73 0.69
C SER A 5 -20.01 -21.58 0.02
N ALA A 6 -21.22 -21.84 -0.50
CA ALA A 6 -22.06 -20.78 -1.09
C ALA A 6 -22.47 -19.72 -0.05
N LEU A 7 -22.82 -20.15 1.17
CA LEU A 7 -23.16 -19.23 2.26
C LEU A 7 -21.97 -18.36 2.68
N ALA A 8 -20.76 -18.95 2.75
CA ALA A 8 -19.54 -18.19 3.04
C ALA A 8 -19.24 -17.16 1.93
N GLN A 9 -19.39 -17.53 0.65
CA GLN A 9 -19.19 -16.61 -0.48
C GLN A 9 -20.17 -15.44 -0.45
N ILE A 10 -21.45 -15.71 -0.18
CA ILE A 10 -22.47 -14.66 -0.04
C ILE A 10 -22.13 -13.76 1.16
N GLY A 11 -21.73 -14.35 2.29
CA GLY A 11 -21.33 -13.58 3.48
C GLY A 11 -20.14 -12.67 3.23
N VAL A 12 -19.09 -13.15 2.56
CA VAL A 12 -17.93 -12.33 2.18
C VAL A 12 -18.33 -11.23 1.20
N PHE A 13 -19.19 -11.53 0.22
CA PHE A 13 -19.68 -10.54 -0.72
C PHE A 13 -20.50 -9.45 -0.04
N THR A 14 -21.43 -9.82 0.83
CA THR A 14 -22.22 -8.85 1.62
C THR A 14 -21.32 -8.03 2.55
N PHE A 15 -20.33 -8.66 3.19
CA PHE A 15 -19.37 -7.95 4.04
C PHE A 15 -18.55 -6.93 3.23
N LEU A 16 -18.09 -7.29 2.04
CA LEU A 16 -17.43 -6.35 1.12
C LEU A 16 -18.32 -5.16 0.75
N LEU A 17 -19.61 -5.39 0.47
CA LEU A 17 -20.54 -4.30 0.18
C LEU A 17 -20.76 -3.38 1.38
N ILE A 18 -20.84 -3.93 2.59
CA ILE A 18 -20.95 -3.14 3.83
C ILE A 18 -19.70 -2.28 4.00
N LEU A 19 -18.51 -2.89 3.91
CA LEU A 19 -17.25 -2.15 4.02
C LEU A 19 -17.15 -1.05 2.96
N LEU A 20 -17.52 -1.35 1.72
CA LEU A 20 -17.52 -0.38 0.64
C LEU A 20 -18.50 0.77 0.92
N SER A 21 -19.70 0.48 1.43
CA SER A 21 -20.69 1.49 1.80
C SER A 21 -20.16 2.42 2.89
N GLU A 22 -19.54 1.87 3.94
CA GLU A 22 -18.96 2.67 5.02
C GLU A 22 -17.83 3.56 4.51
N VAL A 23 -16.91 3.01 3.70
CA VAL A 23 -15.82 3.78 3.09
C VAL A 23 -16.36 4.93 2.23
N MET A 24 -17.39 4.68 1.41
CA MET A 24 -17.98 5.69 0.53
C MET A 24 -18.82 6.73 1.27
N SER A 25 -19.33 6.40 2.46
CA SER A 25 -20.07 7.34 3.31
C SER A 25 -19.17 8.35 4.03
N HIS A 26 -17.85 8.13 4.02
CA HIS A 26 -16.92 9.00 4.73
C HIS A 26 -16.96 10.43 4.15
N PRO A 27 -17.08 11.48 4.99
CA PRO A 27 -17.25 12.87 4.55
C PRO A 27 -16.08 13.42 3.70
N MET A 28 -14.94 12.74 3.72
CA MET A 28 -13.78 13.03 2.85
C MET A 28 -14.11 12.95 1.35
N TRP A 29 -15.09 12.13 0.95
CA TRP A 29 -15.53 12.01 -0.45
C TRP A 29 -16.61 13.04 -0.83
N GLY A 30 -16.97 13.95 0.08
CA GLY A 30 -17.95 15.01 -0.15
C GLY A 30 -17.47 16.10 -1.11
N GLU A 31 -18.24 17.19 -1.22
CA GLU A 31 -17.88 18.33 -2.08
C GLU A 31 -16.49 18.87 -1.74
N SER A 32 -15.71 19.16 -2.80
CA SER A 32 -14.41 19.82 -2.69
C SER A 32 -14.61 21.24 -2.14
N GLY A 33 -14.38 21.40 -0.83
CA GLY A 33 -14.30 22.70 -0.19
C GLY A 33 -13.05 23.49 -0.61
N THR A 34 -12.85 24.65 0.01
CA THR A 34 -11.61 25.40 -0.14
C THR A 34 -10.42 24.50 0.23
N PRO A 35 -9.39 24.38 -0.64
CA PRO A 35 -8.23 23.56 -0.32
C PRO A 35 -7.56 24.07 0.95
N PRO A 36 -7.06 23.17 1.82
CA PRO A 36 -6.45 23.56 3.08
C PRO A 36 -5.22 24.42 2.83
N THR A 37 -4.98 25.39 3.71
CA THR A 37 -3.70 26.09 3.76
C THR A 37 -2.58 25.13 4.14
N THR A 38 -1.32 25.48 3.85
CA THR A 38 -0.15 24.64 4.21
C THR A 38 -0.12 24.28 5.70
N VAL A 39 -0.55 25.20 6.56
CA VAL A 39 -0.60 24.98 8.01
C VAL A 39 -1.71 24.00 8.38
N GLU A 40 -2.91 24.18 7.85
CA GLU A 40 -4.04 23.27 8.10
C GLU A 40 -3.76 21.86 7.59
N PHE A 41 -3.12 21.74 6.44
CA PHE A 41 -2.68 20.44 5.91
C PHE A 41 -1.63 19.77 6.80
N ALA A 42 -0.65 20.52 7.31
CA ALA A 42 0.34 19.97 8.24
C ALA A 42 -0.32 19.47 9.53
N VAL A 43 -1.27 20.25 10.08
CA VAL A 43 -2.03 19.87 11.27
C VAL A 43 -2.87 18.61 11.02
N SER A 44 -3.52 18.48 9.86
CA SER A 44 -4.33 17.29 9.56
C SER A 44 -3.48 16.03 9.35
N ILE A 45 -2.33 16.15 8.66
CA ILE A 45 -1.40 15.03 8.42
C ILE A 45 -0.75 14.54 9.72
N PHE A 46 -0.33 15.43 10.61
CA PHE A 46 0.30 15.03 11.87
C PHE A 46 -0.69 14.76 13.01
N GLY A 47 -1.96 15.14 12.86
CA GLY A 47 -3.03 14.86 13.81
C GLY A 47 -3.92 13.72 13.35
N GLU A 48 -5.00 14.07 12.65
CA GLU A 48 -6.08 13.17 12.23
C GLU A 48 -5.59 12.00 11.36
N TRP A 49 -4.65 12.26 10.45
CA TRP A 49 -4.12 11.28 9.50
C TRP A 49 -2.81 10.63 9.94
N SER A 50 -2.35 10.91 11.17
CA SER A 50 -1.05 10.47 11.68
C SER A 50 -0.77 8.98 11.47
N VAL A 51 -1.76 8.12 11.76
CA VAL A 51 -1.63 6.66 11.58
C VAL A 51 -1.44 6.30 10.11
N ALA A 52 -2.24 6.89 9.21
CA ALA A 52 -2.12 6.64 7.78
C ALA A 52 -0.77 7.12 7.24
N THR A 53 -0.27 8.26 7.72
CA THR A 53 1.05 8.78 7.35
C THR A 53 2.18 7.87 7.80
N ILE A 54 2.10 7.30 9.02
CA ILE A 54 3.08 6.32 9.51
C ILE A 54 3.06 5.06 8.64
N VAL A 55 1.88 4.52 8.33
CA VAL A 55 1.74 3.33 7.47
C VAL A 55 2.30 3.60 6.08
N LEU A 56 1.99 4.76 5.47
CA LEU A 56 2.55 5.16 4.19
C LEU A 56 4.09 5.24 4.25
N GLY A 57 4.65 5.83 5.30
CA GLY A 57 6.10 5.89 5.50
C GLY A 57 6.74 4.50 5.60
N ALA A 58 6.10 3.57 6.31
CA ALA A 58 6.57 2.18 6.41
C ALA A 58 6.53 1.46 5.05
N LEU A 59 5.45 1.65 4.27
CA LEU A 59 5.33 1.08 2.92
C LEU A 59 6.39 1.65 1.97
N LEU A 60 6.64 2.97 2.03
CA LEU A 60 7.70 3.61 1.25
C LEU A 60 9.08 3.11 1.66
N ALA A 61 9.35 2.93 2.96
CA ALA A 61 10.59 2.35 3.45
C ALA A 61 10.78 0.92 2.92
N MET A 62 9.74 0.08 2.97
CA MET A 62 9.76 -1.27 2.42
C MET A 62 10.04 -1.26 0.91
N ALA A 63 9.43 -0.34 0.17
CA ALA A 63 9.67 -0.18 -1.27
C ALA A 63 11.12 0.22 -1.57
N MET A 64 11.69 1.17 -0.82
CA MET A 64 13.11 1.58 -0.97
C MET A 64 14.06 0.43 -0.68
N ILE A 65 13.78 -0.35 0.37
CA ILE A 65 14.56 -1.55 0.68
C ILE A 65 14.47 -2.53 -0.49
N GLY A 66 13.27 -2.85 -0.99
CA GLY A 66 13.09 -3.76 -2.12
C GLY A 66 13.82 -3.31 -3.39
N ALA A 67 13.78 -2.02 -3.72
CA ALA A 67 14.51 -1.45 -4.85
C ALA A 67 16.04 -1.61 -4.71
N SER A 68 16.57 -1.45 -3.49
CA SER A 68 18.00 -1.67 -3.24
C SER A 68 18.42 -3.13 -3.43
N TYR A 69 17.56 -4.07 -3.04
CA TYR A 69 17.79 -5.51 -3.22
C TYR A 69 17.79 -5.88 -4.71
N LEU A 70 16.84 -5.37 -5.51
CA LEU A 70 16.81 -5.59 -6.96
C LEU A 70 18.13 -5.17 -7.65
N VAL A 71 18.60 -3.95 -7.42
CA VAL A 71 19.86 -3.47 -8.02
C VAL A 71 21.07 -4.26 -7.54
N ARG A 72 21.09 -4.65 -6.26
CA ARG A 72 22.18 -5.47 -5.71
C ARG A 72 22.19 -6.85 -6.36
N ASP A 73 21.03 -7.47 -6.52
CA ASP A 73 20.91 -8.81 -7.07
C ASP A 73 21.27 -8.81 -8.57
N GLU A 74 20.93 -7.76 -9.33
CA GLU A 74 21.44 -7.55 -10.70
C GLU A 74 22.97 -7.44 -10.75
N ARG A 75 23.59 -6.68 -9.83
CA ARG A 75 25.04 -6.53 -9.75
C ARG A 75 25.75 -7.85 -9.40
N LEU A 76 25.15 -8.65 -8.52
CA LEU A 76 25.66 -9.97 -8.16
C LEU A 76 25.60 -10.94 -9.34
N ALA A 77 24.49 -10.94 -10.09
CA ALA A 77 24.35 -11.77 -11.29
C ALA A 77 25.41 -11.44 -12.34
N ASN A 78 25.65 -10.14 -12.60
CA ASN A 78 26.70 -9.71 -13.54
C ASN A 78 28.10 -10.12 -13.06
N LEU A 79 28.39 -10.00 -11.76
CA LEU A 79 29.70 -10.38 -11.21
C LEU A 79 29.98 -11.88 -11.35
N ILE A 80 28.96 -12.73 -11.14
CA ILE A 80 29.08 -14.19 -11.32
C ILE A 80 29.36 -14.51 -12.79
N TRP A 81 28.65 -13.85 -13.71
CA TRP A 81 28.87 -14.02 -15.15
C TRP A 81 30.31 -13.65 -15.57
N ASP A 82 30.86 -12.55 -15.03
CA ASP A 82 32.25 -12.15 -15.30
C ASP A 82 33.27 -13.17 -14.75
N LEU A 83 33.06 -13.68 -13.53
CA LEU A 83 33.93 -14.69 -12.91
C LEU A 83 33.92 -16.02 -13.66
N GLU A 84 32.76 -16.48 -14.11
CA GLU A 84 32.60 -17.74 -14.87
C GLU A 84 33.13 -17.61 -16.30
N GLY A 85 33.16 -16.39 -16.85
CA GLY A 85 33.73 -16.10 -18.17
C GLY A 85 35.27 -16.10 -18.20
N ASP A 86 35.93 -15.83 -17.08
CA ASP A 86 37.41 -15.80 -16.96
C ASP A 86 38.04 -17.22 -16.80
N ASP A 87 37.24 -18.25 -16.53
CA ASP A 87 37.68 -19.64 -16.32
C ASP A 87 37.78 -20.49 -17.62
N GLN A 88 37.70 -19.87 -18.82
CA GLN A 88 37.86 -20.53 -20.14
C GLN A 88 39.10 -20.07 -20.92
#